data_AF-A0A5K7SD17-F1
#
_entry.id   AF-A0A5K7SD17-F1
#
_cell.length_a   1.000
_cell.length_b   1.000
_cell.length_c   1.000
_cell.angle_alpha   90.00
_cell.angle_beta   90.00
_cell.angle_gamma   90.00
#
_symmetry.space_group_name_H-M   'P 1'
#
loop_
_entity.id
_entity.type
_entity.pdbx_description
1 polymer ?
#
loop_
_entity_poly.entity_id
_entity_poly.type
_entity_poly.pdbx_seq_one_letter_code
_entity_poly.pdbx_strand_id
1 'polypeptide(L)'
;MGFLQNLFSGGAGTLVDSVGKVLDNVITTKEEKMSLDNEIRKSEMQFQLDMQKLSNEEQQMILGDLNSARQREVQVQTSEYATQLAKNVAPYLALGTTVITLGLFFVLVFSKQELPAEKKDVILYILGVLSATLTQIYSYYFGSSAGSAAKAHTLANQFKKETT
;
A
#
# COMPACT_ATOMS: atom_id res chain seq x y z
N MET A 1 1.84 56.63 25.36
CA MET A 1 1.24 55.36 24.87
C MET A 1 0.26 54.86 25.93
N GLY A 2 -0.98 55.36 25.99
CA GLY A 2 -1.94 54.96 27.05
C GLY A 2 -3.42 55.16 26.71
N PHE A 3 -3.72 55.64 25.50
CA PHE A 3 -5.09 55.91 25.06
C PHE A 3 -5.75 54.68 24.42
N LEU A 4 -4.99 53.94 23.59
CA LEU A 4 -5.51 52.75 22.89
C LEU A 4 -5.72 51.54 23.83
N GLN A 5 -4.93 51.40 24.90
CA GLN A 5 -5.04 50.28 25.83
C GLN A 5 -6.29 50.38 26.74
N ASN A 6 -6.73 51.60 27.06
CA ASN A 6 -7.91 51.86 27.90
C ASN A 6 -9.22 51.85 27.12
N LEU A 7 -9.20 52.12 25.80
CA LEU A 7 -10.36 51.99 24.93
C LEU A 7 -10.72 50.51 24.66
N PHE A 8 -9.71 49.65 24.57
CA PHE A 8 -9.90 48.21 24.39
C PHE A 8 -10.19 47.44 25.70
N SER A 9 -9.72 47.90 26.86
CA SER A 9 -9.93 47.15 28.12
C SER A 9 -11.31 47.33 28.74
N GLY A 10 -12.00 48.45 28.49
CA GLY A 10 -13.31 48.73 29.08
C GLY A 10 -14.53 48.21 28.29
N GLY A 11 -14.44 48.14 26.96
CA GLY A 11 -15.56 47.75 26.08
C GLY A 11 -15.51 46.30 25.59
N ALA A 12 -14.34 45.65 25.60
CA ALA A 12 -14.20 44.29 25.10
C ALA A 12 -14.72 43.23 26.07
N GLY A 13 -14.61 43.45 27.39
CA GLY A 13 -15.04 42.47 28.41
C GLY A 13 -16.54 42.20 28.37
N THR A 14 -17.36 43.25 28.26
CA THR A 14 -18.82 43.12 28.23
C THR A 14 -19.34 42.57 26.89
N LEU A 15 -18.67 42.88 25.78
CA LEU A 15 -18.99 42.31 24.46
C LEU A 15 -18.59 40.83 24.37
N VAL A 16 -17.42 40.45 24.88
CA VAL A 16 -16.98 39.04 24.95
C VAL A 16 -17.87 38.23 25.88
N ASP A 17 -18.27 38.77 27.03
CA ASP A 17 -19.18 38.09 27.96
C ASP A 17 -20.59 37.94 27.38
N SER A 18 -21.06 38.92 26.59
CA SER A 18 -22.38 38.85 25.95
C SER A 18 -22.37 37.90 24.75
N VAL A 19 -21.29 37.86 23.96
CA VAL A 19 -21.09 36.87 22.87
C VAL A 19 -20.89 35.47 23.44
N GLY A 20 -20.14 35.34 24.55
CA GLY A 20 -19.97 34.08 25.27
C GLY A 20 -21.30 33.53 25.79
N LYS A 21 -22.15 34.37 26.38
CA LYS A 21 -23.49 33.97 26.88
C LYS A 21 -24.49 33.63 25.78
N VAL A 22 -24.38 34.22 24.59
CA VAL A 22 -25.25 33.88 23.45
C VAL A 22 -24.77 32.62 22.75
N LEU A 23 -23.45 32.41 22.62
CA LEU A 23 -22.88 31.14 22.15
C LEU A 23 -23.26 29.98 23.08
N ASP A 24 -23.27 30.20 24.40
CA ASP A 24 -23.59 29.14 25.37
C ASP A 24 -25.11 28.82 25.41
N ASN A 25 -25.97 29.84 25.22
CA ASN A 25 -27.43 29.66 25.18
C ASN A 25 -27.98 29.10 23.85
N VAL A 26 -27.22 29.16 22.75
CA VAL A 26 -27.68 28.70 21.41
C VAL A 26 -27.10 27.33 21.02
N ILE A 27 -26.14 26.77 21.78
CA ILE A 27 -25.47 25.48 21.46
C ILE A 27 -25.88 24.28 22.33
N THR A 28 -26.87 24.39 23.23
CA THR A 28 -27.18 23.27 24.15
C THR A 28 -28.65 22.89 24.22
N THR A 29 -29.10 22.21 23.17
CA THR A 29 -30.16 21.19 23.17
C THR A 29 -29.46 19.82 23.10
N LYS A 30 -29.53 19.05 24.19
CA LYS A 30 -28.86 17.73 24.28
C LYS A 30 -29.31 16.76 23.18
N GLU A 31 -30.58 16.80 22.77
CA GLU A 31 -31.10 16.01 21.65
C GLU A 31 -30.46 16.36 20.31
N GLU A 32 -30.27 17.64 19.98
CA GLU A 32 -29.69 18.05 18.68
C GLU A 32 -28.19 17.75 18.60
N LYS A 33 -27.46 17.86 19.71
CA LYS A 33 -26.07 17.36 19.77
C LYS A 33 -25.99 15.85 19.61
N MET A 34 -26.95 15.11 20.15
CA MET A 34 -26.98 13.64 20.04
C MET A 34 -27.39 13.17 18.64
N SER A 35 -28.32 13.86 17.98
CA SER A 35 -28.68 13.58 16.58
C SER A 35 -27.54 13.96 15.64
N LEU A 36 -26.87 15.09 15.87
CA LEU A 36 -25.70 15.52 15.10
C LEU A 36 -24.51 14.58 15.31
N ASP A 37 -24.24 14.12 16.53
CA ASP A 37 -23.19 13.12 16.81
C ASP A 37 -23.49 11.78 16.12
N ASN A 38 -24.76 11.34 16.12
CA ASN A 38 -25.17 10.15 15.39
C ASN A 38 -25.05 10.30 13.87
N GLU A 39 -25.37 11.47 13.33
CA GLU A 39 -25.25 11.77 11.90
C GLU A 39 -23.78 11.89 11.47
N ILE A 40 -22.93 12.50 12.29
CA ILE A 40 -21.47 12.53 12.11
C ILE A 40 -20.92 11.11 12.13
N ARG A 41 -21.27 10.28 13.13
CA ARG A 41 -20.83 8.88 13.18
C ARG A 41 -21.31 8.07 11.98
N LYS A 42 -22.55 8.28 11.53
CA LYS A 42 -23.08 7.61 10.34
C LYS A 42 -22.33 8.04 9.08
N SER A 43 -22.03 9.33 8.94
CA SER A 43 -21.22 9.88 7.85
C SER A 43 -19.80 9.34 7.88
N GLU A 44 -19.18 9.23 9.06
CA GLU A 44 -17.84 8.67 9.23
C GLU A 44 -17.79 7.17 8.93
N MET A 45 -18.78 6.40 9.38
CA MET A 45 -18.93 4.99 9.01
C MET A 45 -19.14 4.82 7.50
N GLN A 46 -19.96 5.67 6.88
CA GLN A 46 -20.20 5.64 5.44
C GLN A 46 -18.93 6.00 4.66
N PHE A 47 -18.20 7.03 5.10
CA PHE A 47 -16.91 7.41 4.54
C PHE A 47 -15.88 6.27 4.65
N GLN A 48 -15.79 5.60 5.80
CA GLN A 48 -14.92 4.44 5.96
C GLN A 48 -15.31 3.28 5.03
N LEU A 49 -16.60 3.00 4.87
CA LEU A 49 -17.09 1.99 3.94
C LEU A 49 -16.76 2.33 2.48
N ASP A 50 -16.94 3.60 2.09
CA ASP A 50 -16.66 4.05 0.73
C ASP A 50 -15.15 4.05 0.45
N MET A 51 -14.32 4.41 1.42
CA MET A 51 -12.87 4.25 1.35
C MET A 51 -12.45 2.78 1.21
N GLN A 52 -13.08 1.85 1.95
CA GLN A 52 -12.83 0.42 1.79
C GLN A 52 -13.26 -0.11 0.42
N LYS A 53 -14.40 0.37 -0.11
CA LYS A 53 -14.86 0.00 -1.46
C LYS A 53 -13.90 0.49 -2.52
N LEU A 54 -13.48 1.76 -2.47
CA LEU A 54 -12.51 2.32 -3.40
C LEU A 54 -11.18 1.55 -3.36
N SER A 55 -10.70 1.20 -2.17
CA SER A 55 -9.50 0.37 -2.03
C SER A 55 -9.67 -1.03 -2.63
N ASN A 56 -10.82 -1.66 -2.43
CA ASN A 56 -11.13 -2.95 -3.06
C ASN A 56 -11.24 -2.84 -4.58
N GLU A 57 -11.84 -1.77 -5.10
CA GLU A 57 -11.98 -1.52 -6.54
C GLU A 57 -10.62 -1.27 -7.19
N GLU A 58 -9.74 -0.49 -6.55
CA GLU A 58 -8.34 -0.30 -6.98
C GLU A 58 -7.60 -1.64 -7.02
N GLN A 59 -7.72 -2.46 -5.97
CA GLN A 59 -7.13 -3.81 -5.95
C GLN A 59 -7.70 -4.68 -7.06
N GLN A 60 -9.02 -4.64 -7.30
CA GLN A 60 -9.66 -5.39 -8.39
C GLN A 60 -9.17 -4.92 -9.76
N MET A 61 -8.96 -3.63 -9.96
CA MET A 61 -8.45 -3.06 -11.20
C MET A 61 -7.01 -3.53 -11.45
N ILE A 62 -6.13 -3.46 -10.44
CA ILE A 62 -4.76 -3.97 -10.52
C ILE A 62 -4.77 -5.48 -10.79
N LEU A 63 -5.61 -6.24 -10.09
CA LEU A 63 -5.77 -7.68 -10.32
C LEU A 63 -6.32 -7.98 -11.71
N GLY A 64 -7.20 -7.13 -12.25
CA GLY A 64 -7.77 -7.21 -13.59
C GLY A 64 -6.71 -7.06 -14.68
N ASP A 65 -5.84 -6.05 -14.55
CA ASP A 65 -4.72 -5.84 -15.47
C ASP A 65 -3.76 -7.04 -15.46
N LEU A 66 -3.42 -7.54 -14.27
CA LEU A 66 -2.61 -8.74 -14.11
C LEU A 66 -3.29 -9.99 -14.69
N ASN A 67 -4.62 -10.09 -14.55
CA ASN A 67 -5.41 -11.18 -15.10
C ASN A 67 -5.43 -11.12 -16.64
N SER A 68 -5.53 -9.94 -17.24
CA SER A 68 -5.46 -9.79 -18.71
C SER A 68 -4.12 -10.30 -19.27
N ALA A 69 -3.01 -10.03 -18.57
CA ALA A 69 -1.69 -10.51 -18.94
C ALA A 69 -1.58 -12.04 -18.80
N ARG A 70 -2.12 -12.62 -17.73
CA ARG A 70 -2.19 -14.08 -17.54
C ARG A 70 -3.11 -14.76 -18.56
N GLN A 71 -4.22 -14.12 -18.94
CA GLN A 71 -5.11 -14.64 -19.98
C GLN A 71 -4.42 -14.66 -21.35
N ARG A 72 -3.59 -13.66 -21.67
CA ARG A 72 -2.75 -13.72 -22.87
C ARG A 72 -1.80 -14.90 -22.84
N GLU A 73 -1.12 -15.14 -21.71
CA GLU A 73 -0.27 -16.33 -21.53
C GLU A 73 -1.07 -17.62 -21.76
N VAL A 74 -2.23 -17.78 -21.11
CA VAL A 74 -3.10 -18.96 -21.30
C VAL A 74 -3.47 -19.15 -22.77
N GLN A 75 -3.86 -18.08 -23.47
CA GLN A 75 -4.19 -18.13 -24.90
C GLN A 75 -3.00 -18.54 -25.77
N VAL A 76 -1.79 -18.08 -25.44
CA VAL A 76 -0.55 -18.48 -26.13
C VAL A 76 -0.21 -19.94 -25.83
N GLN A 77 -0.40 -20.41 -24.60
CA GLN A 77 -0.16 -21.80 -24.22
C GLN A 77 -1.11 -22.77 -24.95
N THR A 78 -2.40 -22.44 -25.01
CA THR A 78 -3.45 -23.28 -25.60
C THR A 78 -3.52 -23.20 -27.12
N SER A 79 -2.92 -22.18 -27.73
CA SER A 79 -2.86 -22.06 -29.19
C SER A 79 -2.01 -23.16 -29.82
N GLU A 80 -2.57 -23.85 -30.83
CA GLU A 80 -1.85 -24.85 -31.64
C GLU A 80 -0.77 -24.22 -32.52
N TYR A 81 -0.94 -22.96 -32.93
CA TYR A 81 -0.03 -22.24 -33.82
C TYR A 81 1.09 -21.50 -33.08
N ALA A 82 1.04 -21.45 -31.74
CA ALA A 82 2.07 -20.78 -30.97
C ALA A 82 3.36 -21.60 -30.97
N THR A 83 4.48 -20.93 -31.28
CA THR A 83 5.80 -21.56 -31.30
C THR A 83 6.23 -22.00 -29.90
N GLN A 84 7.08 -23.02 -29.81
CA GLN A 84 7.62 -23.47 -28.53
C GLN A 84 8.38 -22.36 -27.79
N LEU A 85 8.98 -21.43 -28.53
CA LEU A 85 9.62 -20.25 -27.98
C LEU A 85 8.59 -19.34 -27.31
N ALA A 86 7.50 -18.99 -28.01
CA ALA A 86 6.42 -18.15 -27.47
C ALA A 86 5.81 -18.73 -26.18
N LYS A 87 5.63 -20.06 -26.12
CA LYS A 87 5.11 -20.76 -24.95
C LYS A 87 6.08 -20.78 -23.76
N ASN A 88 7.38 -20.66 -24.00
CA ASN A 88 8.38 -20.84 -22.93
C ASN A 88 9.24 -19.59 -22.70
N VAL A 89 8.86 -18.42 -23.24
CA VAL A 89 9.63 -17.18 -23.05
C VAL A 89 9.84 -16.87 -21.57
N ALA A 90 8.76 -16.88 -20.78
CA ALA A 90 8.82 -16.58 -19.35
C ALA A 90 9.73 -17.53 -18.53
N PRO A 91 9.59 -18.87 -18.64
CA PRO A 91 10.48 -19.78 -17.93
C PRO A 91 11.92 -19.72 -18.43
N TYR A 92 12.17 -19.50 -19.73
CA TYR A 92 13.53 -19.34 -20.23
C TYR A 92 14.20 -18.04 -19.76
N LEU A 93 13.48 -16.92 -19.74
CA LEU A 93 13.99 -15.66 -19.19
C LEU A 93 14.28 -15.77 -17.69
N ALA A 94 13.39 -16.41 -16.95
CA ALA A 94 13.58 -16.64 -15.52
C ALA A 94 14.81 -17.52 -15.26
N LEU A 95 14.89 -18.68 -15.92
CA LEU A 95 16.01 -19.61 -15.75
C LEU A 95 17.33 -18.98 -16.20
N GLY A 96 17.35 -18.31 -17.36
CA GLY A 96 18.53 -17.61 -17.86
C GLY A 96 19.01 -16.53 -16.89
N THR A 97 18.11 -15.69 -16.39
CA THR A 97 18.44 -14.64 -15.43
C THR A 97 18.93 -15.21 -14.10
N THR A 98 18.31 -16.28 -13.60
CA THR A 98 18.74 -16.96 -12.37
C THR A 98 20.13 -17.58 -12.53
N VAL A 99 20.38 -18.29 -13.63
CA VAL A 99 21.69 -18.92 -13.90
C VAL A 99 22.78 -17.86 -14.06
N ILE A 100 22.53 -16.79 -14.80
CA ILE A 100 23.50 -15.69 -14.98
C ILE A 100 23.79 -15.01 -13.64
N THR A 101 22.76 -14.73 -12.84
CA THR A 101 22.94 -14.10 -11.52
C THR A 101 23.75 -14.97 -10.58
N LEU A 102 23.41 -16.26 -10.46
CA LEU A 102 24.18 -17.20 -9.64
C LEU A 102 25.60 -17.39 -10.15
N GLY A 103 25.80 -17.41 -11.47
CA GLY A 103 27.12 -17.46 -12.10
C GLY A 103 27.97 -16.23 -11.77
N LEU A 104 27.38 -15.03 -11.79
CA LEU A 104 28.07 -13.80 -11.37
C LEU A 104 28.44 -13.83 -9.89
N PHE A 105 27.55 -14.30 -9.02
CA PHE A 105 27.86 -14.46 -7.59
C PHE A 105 28.98 -15.48 -7.38
N PHE A 106 28.96 -16.60 -8.11
CA PHE A 106 30.02 -17.58 -8.08
C PHE A 106 31.36 -16.95 -8.49
N VAL A 107 31.41 -16.23 -9.61
CA VAL A 107 32.63 -15.53 -10.04
C VAL A 107 33.11 -14.53 -9.00
N LEU A 108 32.22 -13.73 -8.40
CA LEU A 108 32.61 -12.75 -7.38
C LEU A 108 33.16 -13.40 -6.10
N VAL A 109 32.56 -14.50 -5.64
CA VAL A 109 32.98 -15.20 -4.41
C VAL A 109 34.28 -15.97 -4.62
N PHE A 110 34.47 -16.58 -5.79
CA PHE A 110 35.63 -17.44 -6.08
C PHE A 110 36.73 -16.74 -6.88
N SER A 111 36.56 -15.47 -7.25
CA SER A 111 37.61 -14.67 -7.87
C SER A 111 38.75 -14.45 -6.87
N LYS A 112 39.98 -14.81 -7.27
CA LYS A 112 41.19 -14.58 -6.48
C LYS A 112 41.68 -13.13 -6.55
N GLN A 113 41.08 -12.30 -7.41
CA GLN A 113 41.44 -10.90 -7.57
C GLN A 113 40.68 -10.06 -6.55
N GLU A 114 41.41 -9.27 -5.77
CA GLU A 114 40.79 -8.29 -4.87
C GLU A 114 40.00 -7.26 -5.68
N LEU A 115 38.78 -6.99 -5.24
CA LEU A 115 37.93 -5.99 -5.87
C LEU A 115 38.56 -4.60 -5.70
N PRO A 116 38.71 -3.80 -6.78
CA PRO A 116 39.22 -2.44 -6.66
C PRO A 116 38.36 -1.65 -5.67
N ALA A 117 38.99 -0.99 -4.69
CA ALA A 117 38.29 -0.27 -3.64
C ALA A 117 37.29 0.77 -4.19
N GLU A 118 37.63 1.40 -5.30
CA GLU A 118 36.79 2.37 -6.02
C GLU A 118 35.48 1.76 -6.56
N LYS A 119 35.47 0.47 -6.91
CA LYS A 119 34.30 -0.20 -7.53
C LYS A 119 33.47 -1.01 -6.54
N LYS A 120 33.95 -1.16 -5.30
CA LYS A 120 33.33 -2.02 -4.29
C LYS A 120 31.87 -1.63 -4.02
N ASP A 121 31.59 -0.35 -3.85
CA ASP A 121 30.23 0.13 -3.53
C ASP A 121 29.26 -0.10 -4.68
N VAL A 122 29.71 0.13 -5.92
CA VAL A 122 28.91 -0.15 -7.13
C VAL A 122 28.63 -1.65 -7.24
N ILE A 123 29.62 -2.50 -6.97
CA ILE A 123 29.45 -3.96 -7.02
C ILE A 123 28.47 -4.44 -5.95
N LEU A 124 28.55 -3.91 -4.71
CA LEU A 124 27.61 -4.24 -3.64
C LEU A 124 26.18 -3.77 -3.96
N TYR A 125 26.03 -2.59 -4.56
CA TYR A 125 24.73 -2.11 -5.06
C TYR A 125 24.14 -3.06 -6.11
N ILE A 126 24.94 -3.45 -7.11
CA ILE A 126 24.53 -4.41 -8.14
C ILE A 126 24.15 -5.75 -7.50
N LEU A 127 24.92 -6.24 -6.52
CA LEU A 127 24.63 -7.48 -5.79
C LEU A 127 23.28 -7.40 -5.06
N GLY A 128 22.97 -6.24 -4.48
CA GLY A 128 21.66 -5.96 -3.88
C GLY A 128 20.52 -6.04 -4.89
N VAL A 129 20.66 -5.36 -6.03
CA VAL A 129 19.66 -5.39 -7.12
C VAL A 129 19.46 -6.81 -7.66
N LEU A 130 20.55 -7.54 -7.91
CA LEU A 130 20.51 -8.93 -8.40
C LEU A 130 19.82 -9.86 -7.39
N SER A 131 20.08 -9.70 -6.09
CA SER A 131 19.41 -10.48 -5.04
C SER A 131 17.91 -10.18 -4.96
N ALA A 132 17.52 -8.92 -5.12
CA ALA A 132 16.11 -8.52 -5.20
C ALA A 132 15.42 -9.12 -6.44
N THR A 133 16.08 -9.09 -7.61
CA THR A 133 15.56 -9.71 -8.84
C THR A 133 15.37 -11.22 -8.68
N LEU A 134 16.31 -11.93 -8.05
CA LEU A 134 16.11 -13.34 -7.70
C LEU A 134 14.86 -13.48 -6.84
N THR A 135 14.75 -12.74 -5.75
CA THR A 135 13.57 -12.81 -4.86
C THR A 135 12.26 -12.57 -5.61
N GLN A 136 12.23 -11.62 -6.56
CA GLN A 136 11.07 -11.36 -7.41
C GLN A 136 10.72 -12.54 -8.32
N ILE A 137 11.72 -13.15 -8.98
CA ILE A 137 11.53 -14.35 -9.80
C ILE A 137 10.96 -15.49 -8.95
N TYR A 138 11.57 -15.80 -7.80
CA TYR A 138 11.09 -16.86 -6.92
C TYR A 138 9.67 -16.54 -6.39
N SER A 139 9.38 -15.28 -6.06
CA SER A 139 8.04 -14.86 -5.63
C SER A 139 6.98 -15.01 -6.72
N TYR A 140 7.35 -14.83 -7.99
CA TYR A 140 6.44 -15.05 -9.12
C TYR A 140 6.06 -16.53 -9.26
N TYR A 141 7.03 -17.45 -9.16
CA TYR A 141 6.81 -18.89 -9.36
C TYR A 141 6.28 -19.63 -8.12
N PHE A 142 6.79 -19.30 -6.94
CA PHE A 142 6.45 -20.00 -5.69
C PHE A 142 5.45 -19.20 -4.82
N GLY A 143 5.10 -17.99 -5.24
CA GLY A 143 4.27 -17.08 -4.48
C GLY A 143 5.06 -16.33 -3.40
N SER A 144 4.55 -15.16 -3.00
CA SER A 144 5.09 -14.43 -1.87
C SER A 144 4.53 -14.99 -0.56
N SER A 145 5.41 -15.18 0.42
CA SER A 145 5.05 -15.58 1.78
C SER A 145 4.06 -14.60 2.45
N ALA A 146 4.09 -13.32 2.06
CA ALA A 146 3.16 -12.30 2.55
C ALA A 146 1.72 -12.52 2.05
N GLY A 147 1.53 -13.06 0.84
CA GLY A 147 0.19 -13.39 0.31
C GLY A 147 -0.49 -14.50 1.11
N SER A 148 0.28 -15.50 1.56
CA SER A 148 -0.21 -16.56 2.44
C SER A 148 -0.56 -16.03 3.83
N ALA A 149 0.26 -15.12 4.38
CA ALA A 149 -0.01 -14.48 5.67
C ALA A 149 -1.28 -13.60 5.62
N ALA A 150 -1.48 -12.84 4.53
CA ALA A 150 -2.68 -12.04 4.33
C ALA A 150 -3.94 -12.91 4.24
N LYS A 151 -3.88 -14.03 3.50
CA LYS A 151 -4.98 -15.01 3.45
C LYS A 151 -5.29 -15.62 4.81
N ALA A 152 -4.26 -15.98 5.57
CA ALA A 152 -4.44 -16.52 6.92
C ALA A 152 -5.14 -15.52 7.85
N HIS A 153 -4.77 -14.24 7.76
CA HIS A 153 -5.38 -13.17 8.54
C HIS A 153 -6.84 -12.90 8.13
N THR A 154 -7.16 -12.89 6.84
CA THR A 154 -8.55 -12.74 6.37
C THR A 154 -9.42 -13.91 6.80
N LEU A 155 -8.90 -15.14 6.74
CA LEU A 155 -9.61 -16.34 7.19
C LEU A 155 -9.86 -16.29 8.70
N ALA A 156 -8.84 -15.93 9.48
CA ALA A 156 -8.97 -15.80 10.94
C ALA A 156 -10.03 -14.76 11.33
N ASN A 157 -10.11 -13.64 10.61
CA ASN A 157 -11.13 -12.62 10.83
C ASN A 157 -12.54 -13.08 10.43
N GLN A 158 -12.67 -13.90 9.39
CA GLN A 158 -13.95 -14.50 9.00
C GLN A 158 -14.45 -15.47 10.07
N PHE A 159 -13.59 -16.37 10.56
CA PHE A 159 -13.95 -17.29 11.66
C PHE A 159 -14.36 -16.56 12.94
N LYS A 160 -13.66 -15.47 13.28
CA LYS A 160 -13.98 -14.68 14.47
C LYS A 160 -15.36 -14.00 14.36
N LYS A 161 -15.80 -13.67 13.15
CA LYS A 161 -17.09 -13.02 12.88
C LYS A 161 -18.27 -14.01 12.88
N GLU A 162 -18.02 -15.30 12.69
CA GLU A 162 -19.05 -16.35 12.79
C GLU A 162 -19.24 -16.87 14.22
N THR A 163 -18.25 -16.68 15.11
CA THR A 163 -18.30 -17.12 16.51
C THR A 163 -18.80 -16.05 17.49
N THR A 164 -19.16 -14.86 17.02
CA THR A 164 -19.64 -13.73 17.86
C THR A 164 -21.01 -13.29 17.38
#